data_AF-A0A0F8D3Z8-F1
#
_entry.id   AF-A0A0F8D3Z8-F1
#
_cell.length_a   1.000
_cell.length_b   1.000
_cell.length_c   1.000
_cell.angle_alpha   90.00
_cell.angle_beta   90.00
_cell.angle_gamma   90.00
#
_symmetry.space_group_name_H-M   'P 1'
#
loop_
_entity.id
_entity.type
_entity.pdbx_description
1 polymer ?
#
loop_
_entity_poly.entity_id
_entity_poly.type
_entity_poly.pdbx_seq_one_letter_code
_entity_poly.pdbx_strand_id
1 'polypeptide(L)'
;MIFIITILLLAADFYYAKNIAGRRLVGLRWWNEVDPATGDSKWVFESSEPGSKVINATDSRFFWLALYAQPIVWVVMAILAILKFEFLWLPLVVIALVLTIMNTLAFSRCDKFSQASNLAGSAFSGGNLAGALASNMIGRFFTRG
;
A
#
# COMPACT_ATOMS: atom_id res chain seq x y z
N MET A 1 -32.80 5.09 -7.10
CA MET A 1 -32.44 3.94 -6.23
C MET A 1 -31.11 3.32 -6.61
N ILE A 2 -30.85 3.04 -7.89
CA ILE A 2 -29.58 2.46 -8.38
C ILE A 2 -28.34 3.23 -7.88
N PHE A 3 -28.35 4.56 -7.95
CA PHE A 3 -27.26 5.42 -7.47
C PHE A 3 -26.90 5.22 -5.98
N ILE A 4 -27.90 5.04 -5.13
CA ILE A 4 -27.68 4.84 -3.68
C ILE A 4 -27.08 3.45 -3.44
N ILE A 5 -27.64 2.43 -4.11
CA ILE A 5 -27.17 1.05 -4.02
C ILE A 5 -25.71 0.95 -4.48
N THR A 6 -25.34 1.61 -5.58
CA THR A 6 -23.96 1.63 -6.08
C THR A 6 -22.99 2.29 -5.11
N ILE A 7 -23.38 3.39 -4.44
CA ILE A 7 -22.54 4.02 -3.42
C ILE A 7 -22.36 3.10 -2.20
N LEU A 8 -23.41 2.44 -1.75
CA LEU A 8 -23.32 1.52 -0.62
C LEU A 8 -22.42 0.32 -0.94
N LEU A 9 -22.52 -0.23 -2.15
CA LEU A 9 -21.65 -1.31 -2.61
C LEU A 9 -20.19 -0.85 -2.72
N LEU A 10 -19.94 0.36 -3.23
CA LEU A 10 -18.60 0.95 -3.32
C LEU A 10 -17.99 1.17 -1.92
N ALA A 11 -18.78 1.62 -0.95
CA ALA A 11 -18.34 1.77 0.43
C ALA A 11 -18.03 0.41 1.08
N ALA A 12 -18.85 -0.61 0.82
CA ALA A 12 -18.62 -1.97 1.29
C ALA A 12 -17.35 -2.59 0.66
N ASP A 13 -17.14 -2.40 -0.65
CA ASP A 13 -15.94 -2.81 -1.37
C ASP A 13 -14.68 -2.13 -0.81
N PHE A 14 -14.75 -0.81 -0.61
CA PHE A 14 -13.68 -0.04 0.03
C PHE A 14 -13.35 -0.58 1.43
N TYR A 15 -14.36 -0.84 2.26
CA TYR A 15 -14.16 -1.40 3.60
C TYR A 15 -13.53 -2.79 3.55
N TYR A 16 -13.98 -3.65 2.64
CA TYR A 16 -13.46 -4.99 2.46
C TYR A 16 -11.99 -4.96 2.03
N ALA A 17 -11.66 -4.17 1.01
CA ALA A 17 -10.30 -4.03 0.50
C ALA A 17 -9.36 -3.49 1.60
N LYS A 18 -9.79 -2.44 2.30
CA LYS A 18 -9.01 -1.80 3.38
C LYS A 18 -8.77 -2.72 4.57
N ASN A 19 -9.81 -3.39 5.08
CA ASN A 19 -9.74 -4.06 6.40
C ASN A 19 -9.55 -5.57 6.32
N ILE A 20 -10.04 -6.23 5.27
CA ILE A 20 -10.04 -7.68 5.15
C ILE A 20 -8.93 -8.11 4.19
N ALA A 21 -9.00 -7.66 2.94
CA ALA A 21 -8.05 -8.05 1.90
C ALA A 21 -6.61 -7.62 2.25
N GLY A 22 -6.41 -6.37 2.69
CA GLY A 22 -5.10 -5.87 3.11
C GLY A 22 -4.44 -6.72 4.21
N ARG A 23 -5.21 -7.12 5.24
CA ARG A 23 -4.71 -7.95 6.35
C ARG A 23 -4.50 -9.42 5.95
N ARG A 24 -5.39 -9.97 5.13
CA ARG A 24 -5.36 -11.40 4.78
C ARG A 24 -4.35 -11.72 3.69
N LEU A 25 -4.26 -10.91 2.64
CA LEU A 25 -3.47 -11.22 1.45
C LEU A 25 -2.04 -10.65 1.51
N VAL A 26 -1.85 -9.46 2.08
CA VAL A 26 -0.52 -8.81 2.14
C VAL A 26 -0.05 -8.52 3.56
N GLY A 27 -0.94 -8.61 4.55
CA GLY A 27 -0.58 -8.32 5.95
C GLY A 27 -0.22 -6.85 6.17
N LEU A 28 -0.74 -5.95 5.34
CA LEU A 28 -0.55 -4.50 5.45
C LEU A 28 -1.76 -3.87 6.12
N ARG A 29 -1.53 -2.85 6.95
CA ARG A 29 -2.59 -2.07 7.61
C ARG A 29 -2.24 -0.59 7.58
N TRP A 30 -3.25 0.25 7.34
CA TRP A 30 -3.09 1.70 7.37
C TRP A 30 -4.29 2.35 8.06
N TRP A 31 -4.01 3.40 8.84
CA TRP A 31 -5.03 4.28 9.40
C TRP A 31 -4.47 5.70 9.57
N ASN A 32 -5.36 6.66 9.78
CA ASN A 32 -5.00 8.01 10.13
C ASN A 32 -5.24 8.18 11.63
N GLU A 33 -4.22 8.63 12.34
CA GLU A 33 -4.26 8.96 13.76
C GLU A 33 -4.16 10.47 13.89
N VAL A 34 -5.11 11.07 14.62
CA VAL A 34 -5.13 12.51 14.86
C VAL A 34 -4.67 12.72 16.30
N ASP A 35 -3.61 13.49 16.47
CA ASP A 35 -3.12 13.86 17.79
C ASP A 35 -4.17 14.76 18.49
N PRO A 36 -4.72 14.35 19.64
CA PRO A 36 -5.74 15.14 20.35
C PRO A 36 -5.25 16.51 20.84
N ALA A 37 -3.93 16.68 21.03
CA ALA A 37 -3.35 17.90 21.60
C ALA A 37 -2.97 18.93 20.52
N THR A 38 -2.46 18.48 19.38
CA THR A 38 -1.98 19.35 18.29
C THR A 38 -2.95 19.41 17.11
N GLY A 39 -3.83 18.42 16.96
CA GLY A 39 -4.72 18.29 15.80
C GLY A 39 -4.01 17.77 14.55
N ASP A 40 -2.73 17.40 14.64
CA ASP A 40 -1.96 16.94 13.49
C ASP A 40 -2.40 15.52 13.06
N SER A 41 -2.60 15.35 11.74
CA SER A 41 -3.00 14.07 11.16
C SER A 41 -1.78 13.25 10.73
N LYS A 42 -1.53 12.13 11.41
CA LYS A 42 -0.43 11.22 11.12
C LYS A 42 -0.95 9.95 10.43
N TRP A 43 -0.37 9.62 9.30
CA TRP A 43 -0.67 8.36 8.60
C TRP A 43 0.22 7.25 9.15
N VAL A 44 -0.38 6.27 9.80
CA VAL A 44 0.32 5.12 10.38
C VAL A 44 0.19 3.93 9.43
N PHE A 45 1.33 3.35 9.08
CA PHE A 45 1.45 2.23 8.16
C PHE A 45 2.15 1.07 8.89
N GLU A 46 1.47 -0.06 8.98
CA GLU A 46 2.00 -1.29 9.58
C GLU A 46 2.13 -2.39 8.52
N SER A 47 3.21 -3.15 8.64
CA SER A 47 3.44 -4.39 7.92
C SER A 47 3.63 -5.54 8.89
N SER A 48 3.09 -6.72 8.56
CA SER A 48 3.33 -7.93 9.35
C SER A 48 4.83 -8.28 9.35
N GLU A 49 5.38 -8.61 10.52
CA GLU A 49 6.81 -8.92 10.69
C GLU A 49 7.22 -10.16 9.87
N PRO A 50 8.39 -10.12 9.18
CA PRO A 50 8.87 -11.25 8.38
C PRO A 50 9.07 -12.49 9.27
N GLY A 51 8.28 -13.54 9.02
CA GLY A 51 8.32 -14.81 9.77
C GLY A 51 7.08 -15.12 10.60
N SER A 52 6.24 -14.12 10.90
CA SER A 52 4.97 -14.33 11.63
C SER A 52 3.88 -14.99 10.77
N LYS A 53 3.96 -14.82 9.44
CA LYS A 53 2.99 -15.35 8.48
C LYS A 53 3.68 -15.64 7.14
N VAL A 54 3.58 -16.88 6.67
CA VAL A 54 4.00 -17.25 5.30
C VAL A 54 2.98 -16.65 4.34
N ILE A 55 3.28 -15.46 3.82
CA ILE A 55 2.45 -14.84 2.79
C ILE A 55 2.73 -15.55 1.47
N ASN A 56 1.70 -16.14 0.88
CA ASN A 56 1.81 -16.77 -0.43
C ASN A 56 2.02 -15.68 -1.49
N ALA A 57 3.07 -15.81 -2.31
CA ALA A 57 3.41 -14.81 -3.33
C ALA A 57 2.28 -14.60 -4.36
N THR A 58 1.50 -15.66 -4.63
CA THR A 58 0.36 -15.61 -5.53
C THR A 58 -0.75 -14.70 -5.00
N ASP A 59 -1.09 -14.81 -3.71
CA ASP A 59 -2.17 -14.04 -3.08
C ASP A 59 -1.84 -12.55 -3.03
N SER A 60 -0.57 -12.21 -2.78
CA SER A 60 -0.09 -10.84 -2.83
C SER A 60 -0.18 -10.26 -4.24
N ARG A 61 0.22 -11.02 -5.28
CA ARG A 61 0.11 -10.57 -6.68
C ARG A 61 -1.34 -10.31 -7.09
N PHE A 62 -2.26 -11.19 -6.72
CA PHE A 62 -3.69 -11.00 -7.00
C PHE A 62 -4.24 -9.77 -6.28
N PHE A 63 -3.84 -9.53 -5.03
CA PHE A 63 -4.22 -8.32 -4.31
C PHE A 63 -3.77 -7.05 -5.04
N TRP A 64 -2.49 -6.98 -5.42
CA TRP A 64 -1.97 -5.82 -6.13
C TRP A 64 -2.62 -5.63 -7.50
N LEU A 65 -2.83 -6.73 -8.24
CA LEU A 65 -3.54 -6.69 -9.52
C LEU A 65 -4.95 -6.13 -9.34
N ALA A 66 -5.72 -6.64 -8.38
CA ALA A 66 -7.09 -6.18 -8.12
C ALA A 66 -7.09 -4.72 -7.65
N LEU A 67 -6.14 -4.32 -6.81
CA LEU A 67 -6.02 -2.97 -6.29
C LEU A 67 -5.74 -1.94 -7.40
N TYR A 68 -4.91 -2.27 -8.38
CA TYR A 68 -4.64 -1.39 -9.53
C TYR A 68 -5.70 -1.52 -10.64
N ALA A 69 -6.32 -2.69 -10.83
CA ALA A 69 -7.35 -2.88 -11.85
C ALA A 69 -8.59 -2.03 -11.56
N GLN A 70 -9.01 -1.94 -10.29
CA GLN A 70 -10.20 -1.20 -9.88
C GLN A 70 -10.18 0.28 -10.33
N PRO A 71 -9.17 1.11 -9.98
CA PRO A 71 -9.13 2.50 -10.43
C PRO A 71 -9.03 2.62 -11.96
N ILE A 72 -8.35 1.69 -12.65
CA ILE A 72 -8.29 1.68 -14.12
C ILE A 72 -9.68 1.51 -14.72
N VAL A 73 -10.47 0.55 -14.23
CA VAL A 73 -11.85 0.33 -14.68
C VAL A 73 -12.71 1.58 -14.46
N TRP A 74 -12.59 2.23 -13.30
CA TRP A 74 -13.33 3.46 -13.02
C TRP A 74 -12.89 4.64 -13.89
N VAL A 75 -11.60 4.76 -14.25
CA VAL A 75 -11.11 5.77 -15.19
C VAL A 75 -11.70 5.54 -16.59
N VAL A 76 -11.70 4.29 -17.07
CA VAL A 76 -12.33 3.95 -18.35
C VAL A 76 -13.82 4.31 -18.33
N MET A 77 -14.53 3.98 -17.24
CA MET A 77 -15.93 4.37 -17.08
C MET A 77 -16.13 5.89 -17.02
N ALA A 78 -15.19 6.64 -16.42
CA ALA A 78 -15.23 8.11 -16.42
C ALA A 78 -15.15 8.67 -17.84
N ILE A 79 -14.23 8.15 -18.65
CA ILE A 79 -14.08 8.55 -20.06
C ILE A 79 -15.35 8.26 -20.83
N LEU A 80 -15.94 7.06 -20.67
CA LEU A 80 -17.19 6.69 -21.32
C LEU A 80 -18.37 7.57 -20.88
N ALA A 81 -18.46 7.92 -19.59
CA ALA A 81 -19.51 8.80 -19.07
C ALA A 81 -19.41 10.22 -19.64
N ILE A 82 -18.19 10.75 -19.81
CA ILE A 82 -17.94 12.04 -20.46
C ILE A 82 -18.35 11.99 -21.93
N LEU A 83 -17.94 10.95 -22.67
CA LEU A 83 -18.28 10.79 -24.09
C LEU A 83 -19.80 10.66 -24.32
N LYS A 84 -20.53 10.11 -23.34
CA LYS A 84 -21.99 9.98 -23.40
C LYS A 84 -22.77 11.19 -22.84
N PHE A 85 -22.09 12.25 -22.38
CA PHE A 85 -22.72 13.44 -21.78
C PHE A 85 -23.67 13.13 -20.61
N GLU A 86 -23.37 12.08 -19.83
CA GLU A 86 -24.19 11.61 -18.71
C GLU A 86 -23.76 12.27 -17.39
N PHE A 87 -24.19 13.51 -17.15
CA PHE A 87 -23.75 14.32 -16.01
C PHE A 87 -24.15 13.76 -14.63
N LEU A 88 -25.23 12.98 -14.54
CA LEU A 88 -25.68 12.40 -13.26
C LEU A 88 -24.76 11.29 -12.74
N TRP A 89 -24.00 10.64 -13.61
CA TRP A 89 -23.09 9.56 -13.26
C TRP A 89 -21.68 10.05 -12.92
N LEU A 90 -21.31 11.25 -13.36
CA LEU A 90 -19.97 11.82 -13.10
C LEU A 90 -19.64 11.94 -11.60
N PRO A 91 -20.52 12.45 -10.71
CA PRO A 91 -20.21 12.52 -9.28
C PRO A 91 -19.94 11.14 -8.66
N LEU A 92 -20.68 10.12 -9.08
CA LEU A 92 -20.49 8.74 -8.62
C LEU A 92 -19.12 8.21 -9.02
N VAL A 93 -18.74 8.42 -10.29
CA VAL A 93 -17.43 8.00 -10.79
C VAL A 93 -16.30 8.73 -10.08
N VAL A 94 -16.47 10.02 -9.79
CA VAL A 94 -15.49 10.81 -9.01
C VAL A 94 -15.32 10.23 -7.61
N ILE A 95 -16.40 9.92 -6.89
CA ILE A 95 -16.32 9.31 -5.55
C ILE A 95 -15.60 7.95 -5.62
N ALA A 96 -15.94 7.12 -6.61
CA ALA A 96 -15.28 5.83 -6.83
C ALA A 96 -13.78 5.96 -7.09
N LEU A 97 -13.38 6.92 -7.92
CA LEU A 97 -11.97 7.21 -8.18
C LEU A 97 -11.24 7.66 -6.92
N VAL A 98 -11.81 8.58 -6.14
CA VAL A 98 -11.17 9.06 -4.91
C VAL A 98 -10.96 7.90 -3.91
N LEU A 99 -11.99 7.07 -3.69
CA LEU A 99 -11.90 5.95 -2.75
C LEU A 99 -10.87 4.90 -3.20
N THR A 100 -10.86 4.55 -4.49
CA THR A 100 -9.96 3.53 -5.04
C THR A 100 -8.52 4.03 -5.11
N ILE A 101 -8.29 5.29 -5.52
CA ILE A 101 -6.97 5.90 -5.57
C ILE A 101 -6.39 6.06 -4.16
N MET A 102 -7.18 6.56 -3.20
CA MET A 102 -6.72 6.70 -1.82
C MET A 102 -6.28 5.36 -1.23
N ASN A 103 -7.06 4.30 -1.47
CA ASN A 103 -6.71 2.96 -1.00
C ASN A 103 -5.44 2.44 -1.68
N THR A 104 -5.32 2.62 -3.00
CA THR A 104 -4.15 2.21 -3.78
C THR A 104 -2.89 2.92 -3.27
N LEU A 105 -2.91 4.24 -3.14
CA LEU A 105 -1.77 5.03 -2.70
C LEU A 105 -1.35 4.70 -1.26
N ALA A 106 -2.32 4.49 -0.36
CA ALA A 106 -2.03 4.12 1.02
C ALA A 106 -1.30 2.78 1.10
N PHE A 107 -1.80 1.74 0.42
CA PHE A 107 -1.15 0.44 0.38
C PHE A 107 0.21 0.48 -0.33
N SER A 108 0.34 1.19 -1.45
CA SER A 108 1.63 1.36 -2.13
C SER A 108 2.68 2.04 -1.25
N ARG A 109 2.26 2.95 -0.36
CA ARG A 109 3.15 3.54 0.66
C ARG A 109 3.51 2.52 1.74
N CYS A 110 2.54 1.76 2.26
CA CYS A 110 2.82 0.70 3.24
C CYS A 110 3.86 -0.30 2.74
N ASP A 111 3.75 -0.72 1.49
CA ASP A 111 4.63 -1.72 0.90
C ASP A 111 6.06 -1.20 0.75
N LYS A 112 6.22 0.04 0.28
CA LYS A 112 7.53 0.70 0.18
C LYS A 112 8.19 0.86 1.55
N PHE A 113 7.43 1.28 2.57
CA PHE A 113 7.94 1.39 3.94
C PHE A 113 8.27 0.02 4.54
N SER A 114 7.47 -1.01 4.28
CA SER A 114 7.74 -2.39 4.69
C SER A 114 9.06 -2.90 4.12
N GLN A 115 9.29 -2.74 2.82
CA GLN A 115 10.53 -3.17 2.17
C GLN A 115 11.75 -2.40 2.71
N ALA A 116 11.63 -1.09 2.94
CA ALA A 116 12.69 -0.27 3.52
C ALA A 116 13.04 -0.70 4.95
N SER A 117 12.02 -0.93 5.79
CA SER A 117 12.20 -1.40 7.18
C SER A 117 12.83 -2.79 7.25
N ASN A 118 12.42 -3.71 6.36
CA ASN A 118 13.01 -5.05 6.27
C ASN A 118 14.47 -5.01 5.78
N LEU A 119 14.80 -4.14 4.82
CA LEU A 119 16.17 -3.93 4.36
C LEU A 119 17.06 -3.30 5.45
N ALA A 120 16.54 -2.33 6.20
CA ALA A 120 17.23 -1.74 7.33
C ALA A 120 17.45 -2.77 8.46
N GLY A 121 16.43 -3.57 8.80
CA GLY A 121 16.53 -4.64 9.80
C GLY A 121 17.54 -5.74 9.43
N SER A 122 17.61 -6.11 8.15
CA SER A 122 18.62 -7.07 7.63
C SER A 122 20.02 -6.46 7.53
N ALA A 123 20.15 -5.16 7.26
CA ALA A 123 21.44 -4.47 7.31
C ALA A 123 21.96 -4.29 8.76
N PHE A 124 21.07 -4.05 9.72
CA PHE A 124 21.42 -3.93 11.15
C PHE A 124 21.67 -5.30 11.81
N SER A 125 20.89 -6.33 11.49
CA SER A 125 21.14 -7.71 11.95
C SER A 125 22.31 -8.38 11.23
N GLY A 126 22.63 -7.93 10.01
CA GLY A 126 23.83 -8.26 9.24
C GLY A 126 25.06 -7.47 9.67
N GLY A 127 25.20 -7.11 10.96
CA GLY A 127 26.33 -6.37 11.54
C GLY A 127 27.73 -6.96 11.30
N ASN A 128 27.83 -8.12 10.64
CA ASN A 128 29.09 -8.67 10.13
C ASN A 128 29.48 -8.20 8.72
N LEU A 129 28.59 -7.57 7.93
CA LEU A 129 28.95 -7.11 6.58
C LEU A 129 29.79 -5.83 6.63
N ALA A 130 29.43 -4.87 7.49
CA ALA A 130 30.26 -3.68 7.72
C ALA A 130 31.62 -4.07 8.34
N GLY A 131 31.63 -5.02 9.27
CA GLY A 131 32.86 -5.59 9.84
C GLY A 131 33.73 -6.35 8.84
N ALA A 132 33.12 -7.14 7.95
CA ALA A 132 33.83 -7.88 6.89
C ALA A 132 34.33 -6.98 5.75
N LEU A 133 33.59 -5.93 5.40
CA LEU A 133 34.03 -4.94 4.42
C LEU A 133 35.14 -4.05 5.00
N ALA A 134 35.02 -3.62 6.26
CA ALA A 134 36.07 -2.89 6.96
C ALA A 134 37.33 -3.74 7.16
N SER A 135 37.21 -5.02 7.55
CA SER A 135 38.38 -5.89 7.73
C SER A 135 39.11 -6.17 6.41
N ASN A 136 38.39 -6.34 5.31
CA ASN A 136 38.98 -6.53 3.98
C ASN A 136 39.64 -5.25 3.44
N MET A 137 39.15 -4.06 3.80
CA MET A 137 39.81 -2.80 3.46
C MET A 137 41.03 -2.51 4.34
N ILE A 138 40.93 -2.77 5.64
CA ILE A 138 42.02 -2.64 6.61
C ILE A 138 43.15 -3.63 6.28
N GLY A 139 42.83 -4.89 5.97
CA GLY A 139 43.82 -5.90 5.56
C GLY A 139 44.58 -5.52 4.27
N ARG A 140 43.93 -4.82 3.34
CA ARG A 140 44.60 -4.29 2.13
C ARG A 140 45.45 -3.04 2.40
N PHE A 141 45.14 -2.28 3.44
CA PHE A 141 45.92 -1.10 3.83
C PHE A 141 47.21 -1.51 4.58
N PHE A 142 47.15 -2.55 5.41
CA PHE A 142 48.31 -3.04 6.17
C PHE A 142 49.24 -3.98 5.38
N THR A 143 48.78 -4.60 4.29
CA THR A 143 49.62 -5.46 3.42
C THR A 143 50.42 -4.66 2.38
N ARG A 144 50.29 -3.32 2.35
CA ARG A 144 50.97 -2.43 1.40
C ARG A 144 52.03 -1.52 2.03
N GLY A 145 52.36 -1.73 3.31
CA GLY A 145 53.45 -1.04 4.03
C GLY A 145 54.70 -1.90 4.12
#